data_AF-A0A1J3ZTJ9-F1
#
_entry.id   AF-A0A1J3ZTJ9-F1
#
_cell.length_a   1.000
_cell.length_b   1.000
_cell.length_c   1.000
_cell.angle_alpha   90.00
_cell.angle_beta   90.00
_cell.angle_gamma   90.00
#
_symmetry.space_group_name_H-M   'P 1'
#
loop_
_entity.id
_entity.type
_entity.pdbx_description
1 polymer ?
#
loop_
_entity_poly.entity_id
_entity_poly.type
_entity_poly.pdbx_seq_one_letter_code
_entity_poly.pdbx_strand_id
1 'polypeptide(L)'
;MLILGDYASETSTYNRMGIVDWVFEVFGKDILIFTIIAVLYFVMIKVFSLLIYRKTEKLDTYDKIATKLDGPLKYLLSLLFFILVTLGVIQVISYYLLATGFFWIIIFTVGLAMIFILFPYFMIFLPFFKRNKYWGFLKTIPWVIIMAGTTVYAIDIMLDTNTKIYTDEGGSGYIEGSIFIKELGGASYILASLLGIAMIIIKIVATKHTKTK
;
A
#
# COMPACT_ATOMS: atom_id res chain seq x y z
N MET A 1 6.77 -44.89 32.84
CA MET A 1 7.81 -43.89 32.53
C MET A 1 7.98 -43.86 31.02
N LEU A 2 7.07 -43.18 30.32
CA LEU A 2 6.94 -43.17 28.86
C LEU A 2 6.21 -41.89 28.46
N ILE A 3 6.82 -40.73 28.73
CA ILE A 3 6.33 -39.41 28.28
C ILE A 3 7.56 -38.53 28.02
N LEU A 4 8.42 -38.94 27.09
CA LEU A 4 9.54 -38.11 26.60
C LEU A 4 9.85 -38.40 25.11
N GLY A 5 9.06 -39.25 24.45
CA GLY A 5 9.28 -39.63 23.04
C GLY A 5 8.64 -38.71 22.02
N ASP A 6 7.51 -38.08 22.34
CA ASP A 6 6.72 -37.32 21.34
C ASP A 6 7.07 -35.82 21.25
N TYR A 7 7.75 -35.23 22.25
CA TYR A 7 8.21 -33.85 22.16
C TYR A 7 9.47 -33.66 21.29
N ALA A 8 10.18 -34.75 20.99
CA ALA A 8 11.41 -34.72 20.19
C ALA A 8 11.16 -34.86 18.69
N SER A 9 10.00 -35.39 18.26
CA SER A 9 9.70 -35.55 16.82
C SER A 9 9.15 -34.27 16.18
N GLU A 10 8.38 -33.46 16.91
CA GLU A 10 7.83 -32.20 16.38
C GLU A 10 8.87 -31.08 16.28
N THR A 11 9.92 -31.11 17.11
CA THR A 11 11.03 -30.15 17.05
C THR A 11 12.03 -30.45 15.92
N SER A 12 11.97 -31.64 15.32
CA SER A 12 12.89 -32.04 14.24
C SER A 12 12.52 -31.43 12.88
N THR A 13 11.25 -31.08 12.67
CA THR A 13 10.75 -30.53 11.39
C THR A 13 11.01 -29.02 11.26
N TYR A 14 10.96 -28.28 12.38
CA TYR A 14 11.27 -26.85 12.42
C TYR A 14 12.76 -26.53 12.23
N ASN A 15 13.64 -27.48 12.58
CA ASN A 15 15.10 -27.29 12.54
C ASN A 15 15.73 -27.40 11.13
N ARG A 16 14.92 -27.65 10.09
CA ARG A 16 15.38 -27.71 8.69
C ARG A 16 14.65 -26.77 7.75
N MET A 17 13.86 -25.83 8.28
CA MET A 17 13.19 -24.85 7.44
C MET A 17 14.16 -23.72 7.16
N GLY A 18 14.57 -23.57 5.90
CA GLY A 18 15.40 -22.45 5.49
C GLY A 18 14.67 -21.13 5.78
N ILE A 19 15.41 -20.06 6.05
CA ILE A 19 14.83 -18.71 6.27
C ILE A 19 13.87 -18.33 5.12
N VAL A 20 14.17 -18.78 3.90
CA VAL A 20 13.32 -18.56 2.71
C VAL A 20 12.00 -19.33 2.81
N ASP A 21 12.02 -20.60 3.23
CA ASP A 21 10.81 -21.41 3.39
C ASP A 21 9.92 -20.87 4.50
N TRP A 22 10.53 -20.42 5.60
CA TRP A 22 9.83 -19.75 6.69
C TRP A 22 9.21 -18.42 6.25
N VAL A 23 9.93 -17.60 5.47
CA VAL A 23 9.39 -16.33 4.92
C VAL A 23 8.26 -16.60 3.93
N PHE A 24 8.35 -17.63 3.09
CA PHE A 24 7.27 -18.00 2.17
C PHE A 24 6.06 -18.62 2.89
N GLU A 25 6.27 -19.34 3.98
CA GLU A 25 5.16 -19.88 4.78
C GLU A 25 4.44 -18.77 5.56
N VAL A 26 5.19 -17.81 6.12
CA VAL A 26 4.64 -16.70 6.91
C VAL A 26 4.05 -15.59 6.03
N PHE A 27 4.72 -15.22 4.93
CA PHE A 27 4.34 -14.07 4.09
C PHE A 27 3.92 -14.44 2.66
N GLY A 28 3.98 -15.72 2.27
CA GLY A 28 3.78 -16.11 0.86
C GLY A 28 2.39 -15.77 0.33
N LYS A 29 1.35 -15.83 1.18
CA LYS A 29 0.00 -15.42 0.80
C LYS A 29 -0.07 -13.91 0.54
N ASP A 30 0.50 -13.09 1.41
CA ASP A 30 0.46 -11.63 1.29
C ASP A 30 1.33 -11.14 0.14
N ILE A 31 2.48 -11.78 -0.10
CA ILE A 31 3.34 -11.55 -1.27
C ILE A 31 2.60 -11.89 -2.57
N LEU A 32 1.82 -12.97 -2.58
CA LEU A 32 1.03 -13.37 -3.75
C LEU A 32 -0.11 -12.37 -4.01
N ILE A 33 -0.86 -11.99 -2.97
CA ILE A 33 -1.92 -10.97 -3.07
C ILE A 33 -1.34 -9.64 -3.55
N PHE A 34 -0.23 -9.19 -2.95
CA PHE A 34 0.50 -8.00 -3.37
C PHE A 34 0.88 -8.06 -4.85
N THR A 35 1.45 -9.18 -5.30
CA THR A 35 1.89 -9.36 -6.68
C THR A 35 0.71 -9.30 -7.65
N ILE A 36 -0.41 -9.95 -7.32
CA ILE A 36 -1.64 -9.91 -8.12
C ILE A 36 -2.16 -8.48 -8.22
N ILE A 37 -2.28 -7.75 -7.10
CA ILE A 37 -2.76 -6.37 -7.08
C ILE A 37 -1.81 -5.45 -7.88
N ALA A 38 -0.50 -5.61 -7.72
CA ALA A 38 0.48 -4.83 -8.46
C ALA A 38 0.36 -5.05 -9.98
N VAL A 39 0.23 -6.30 -10.42
CA VAL A 39 0.01 -6.62 -11.84
C VAL A 39 -1.31 -6.04 -12.34
N LEU A 40 -2.39 -6.17 -11.57
CA LEU A 40 -3.69 -5.60 -11.92
C LEU A 40 -3.63 -4.08 -12.07
N TYR A 41 -3.03 -3.37 -11.12
CA TYR A 41 -2.84 -1.92 -11.20
C TYR A 41 -1.97 -1.51 -12.37
N PHE A 42 -0.92 -2.27 -12.65
CA PHE A 42 -0.09 -2.02 -13.81
C PHE A 42 -0.87 -2.17 -15.13
N VAL A 43 -1.61 -3.27 -15.29
CA VAL A 43 -2.47 -3.53 -16.46
C VAL A 43 -3.54 -2.45 -16.57
N MET A 44 -4.19 -2.09 -15.46
CA MET A 44 -5.21 -1.05 -15.39
C MET A 44 -4.67 0.28 -15.91
N ILE A 45 -3.53 0.74 -15.41
CA ILE A 45 -2.89 1.97 -15.89
C ILE A 45 -2.66 1.92 -17.40
N LYS A 46 -2.11 0.81 -17.92
CA LYS A 46 -1.83 0.67 -19.36
C LYS A 46 -3.09 0.69 -20.22
N VAL A 47 -4.09 -0.11 -19.85
CA VAL A 47 -5.34 -0.24 -20.59
C VAL A 47 -6.10 1.09 -20.57
N PHE A 48 -6.30 1.69 -19.41
CA PHE A 48 -7.03 2.97 -19.31
C PHE A 48 -6.29 4.12 -19.99
N SER A 49 -4.97 4.23 -19.83
CA SER A 49 -4.20 5.25 -20.56
C SER A 49 -4.31 5.07 -22.08
N LEU A 50 -4.31 3.84 -22.60
CA LEU A 50 -4.47 3.56 -24.03
C LEU A 50 -5.90 3.88 -24.52
N LEU A 51 -6.92 3.45 -23.77
CA LEU A 51 -8.32 3.69 -24.10
C LEU A 51 -8.63 5.18 -24.13
N ILE A 52 -8.19 5.93 -23.12
CA ILE A 52 -8.34 7.38 -23.06
C ILE A 52 -7.62 8.03 -24.24
N TYR A 53 -6.37 7.63 -24.51
CA TYR A 53 -5.62 8.19 -25.64
C TYR A 53 -6.30 7.93 -26.99
N ARG A 54 -6.87 6.73 -27.21
CA ARG A 54 -7.54 6.37 -28.48
C ARG A 54 -8.90 7.06 -28.66
N LYS A 55 -9.67 7.22 -27.58
CA LYS A 55 -11.05 7.72 -27.64
C LYS A 55 -11.13 9.25 -27.66
N THR A 56 -10.06 9.93 -27.26
CA THR A 56 -10.11 11.37 -27.05
C THR A 56 -9.81 12.11 -28.37
N GLU A 57 -10.86 12.51 -29.10
CA GLU A 57 -10.73 13.46 -30.22
C GLU A 57 -10.27 14.86 -29.76
N LYS A 58 -10.49 15.21 -28.48
CA LYS A 58 -10.15 16.50 -27.87
C LYS A 58 -9.19 16.33 -26.68
N LEU A 59 -7.93 15.99 -26.97
CA LEU A 59 -6.87 15.84 -25.95
C LEU A 59 -6.64 17.12 -25.11
N ASP A 60 -7.11 18.27 -25.60
CA ASP A 60 -7.11 19.55 -24.89
C ASP A 60 -7.78 19.51 -23.51
N THR A 61 -8.78 18.65 -23.30
CA THR A 61 -9.45 18.54 -21.99
C THR A 61 -8.52 17.93 -20.93
N TYR A 62 -7.77 16.88 -21.28
CA TYR A 62 -6.81 16.25 -20.37
C TYR A 62 -5.59 17.13 -20.14
N ASP A 63 -5.16 17.88 -21.14
CA ASP A 63 -4.12 18.90 -20.98
C ASP A 63 -4.58 20.03 -20.06
N LYS A 64 -5.82 20.50 -20.17
CA LYS A 64 -6.40 21.49 -19.24
C LYS A 64 -6.49 20.95 -17.82
N ILE A 65 -6.91 19.68 -17.65
CA ILE A 65 -6.94 19.01 -16.34
C ILE A 65 -5.52 18.91 -15.77
N ALA A 66 -4.55 18.41 -16.54
CA ALA A 66 -3.15 18.33 -16.12
C ALA A 66 -2.56 19.70 -15.77
N THR A 67 -2.95 20.76 -16.49
CA THR A 67 -2.53 22.14 -16.21
C THR A 67 -3.14 22.67 -14.92
N LYS A 68 -4.41 22.36 -14.62
CA LYS A 68 -5.03 22.67 -13.32
C LYS A 68 -4.39 21.89 -12.17
N LEU A 69 -4.06 20.62 -12.41
CA LEU A 69 -3.31 19.76 -11.47
C LEU A 69 -1.92 20.33 -11.15
N ASP A 70 -1.21 20.90 -12.13
CA ASP A 70 0.11 21.54 -11.91
C ASP A 70 0.01 22.91 -11.18
N GLY A 71 -1.20 23.45 -11.04
CA GLY A 71 -1.53 24.68 -10.31
C GLY A 71 -1.78 24.46 -8.81
N PRO A 72 -2.65 25.27 -8.16
CA PRO A 72 -2.90 25.17 -6.72
C PRO A 72 -3.56 23.84 -6.30
N LEU A 73 -4.17 23.12 -7.25
CA LEU A 73 -4.85 21.85 -7.01
C LEU A 73 -3.88 20.75 -6.50
N LYS A 74 -2.58 20.81 -6.83
CA LYS A 74 -1.59 19.85 -6.29
C LYS A 74 -1.48 19.90 -4.77
N TYR A 75 -1.61 21.08 -4.17
CA TYR A 75 -1.55 21.24 -2.70
C TYR A 75 -2.80 20.66 -2.05
N LEU A 76 -3.98 20.88 -2.65
CA LEU A 76 -5.22 20.28 -2.16
C LEU A 76 -5.19 18.75 -2.28
N LEU A 77 -4.73 18.22 -3.42
CA LEU A 77 -4.58 16.77 -3.60
C LEU A 77 -3.54 16.18 -2.65
N SER A 78 -2.43 16.88 -2.44
CA SER A 78 -1.41 16.50 -1.46
C SER A 78 -1.97 16.44 -0.04
N LEU A 79 -2.80 17.42 0.35
CA LEU A 79 -3.48 17.44 1.63
C LEU A 79 -4.48 16.28 1.74
N LEU A 80 -5.23 16.00 0.66
CA LEU A 80 -6.15 14.87 0.61
C LEU A 80 -5.41 13.54 0.80
N PHE A 81 -4.29 13.33 0.10
CA PHE A 81 -3.44 12.15 0.32
C PHE A 81 -2.95 12.08 1.76
N PHE A 82 -2.50 13.20 2.33
CA PHE A 82 -2.04 13.24 3.72
C PHE A 82 -3.13 12.79 4.70
N ILE A 83 -4.36 13.29 4.55
CA ILE A 83 -5.49 12.91 5.41
C ILE A 83 -5.83 11.43 5.23
N LEU A 84 -6.04 10.97 4.00
CA LEU A 84 -6.44 9.59 3.71
C LEU A 84 -5.39 8.57 4.17
N VAL A 85 -4.11 8.86 3.94
CA VAL A 85 -3.01 8.00 4.36
C VAL A 85 -2.89 8.00 5.88
N THR A 86 -2.99 9.15 6.54
CA THR A 86 -2.88 9.23 8.00
C THR A 86 -3.97 8.42 8.70
N LEU A 87 -5.21 8.46 8.19
CA LEU A 87 -6.31 7.64 8.72
C LEU A 87 -5.98 6.14 8.70
N GLY A 88 -5.44 5.64 7.59
CA GLY A 88 -5.06 4.22 7.50
C GLY A 88 -3.82 3.87 8.32
N VAL A 89 -2.78 4.73 8.33
CA VAL A 89 -1.55 4.48 9.10
C VAL A 89 -1.85 4.35 10.59
N ILE A 90 -2.74 5.19 11.13
CA ILE A 90 -3.17 5.11 12.53
C ILE A 90 -3.78 3.74 12.83
N GLN A 91 -4.60 3.19 11.95
CA GLN A 91 -5.18 1.85 12.15
C GLN A 91 -4.11 0.76 12.07
N VAL A 92 -3.18 0.83 11.10
CA VAL A 92 -2.07 -0.14 10.98
C VAL A 92 -1.23 -0.16 12.27
N ILE A 93 -0.86 1.02 12.78
CA ILE A 93 -0.08 1.14 14.00
C ILE A 93 -0.86 0.60 15.20
N SER A 94 -2.13 0.98 15.35
CA SER A 94 -2.92 0.65 16.53
C SER A 94 -3.22 -0.85 16.63
N TYR A 95 -3.56 -1.50 15.51
CA TYR A 95 -4.03 -2.90 15.51
C TYR A 95 -2.94 -3.92 15.18
N TYR A 96 -1.86 -3.54 14.51
CA TYR A 96 -0.86 -4.51 14.03
C TYR A 96 0.52 -4.30 14.64
N LEU A 97 0.90 -3.06 14.97
CA LEU A 97 2.23 -2.77 15.53
C LEU A 97 2.31 -3.03 17.04
N LEU A 98 1.24 -2.70 17.78
CA LEU A 98 1.18 -2.88 19.23
C LEU A 98 0.67 -4.27 19.65
N ALA A 99 -0.02 -4.97 18.75
CA ALA A 99 -0.75 -6.20 19.05
C ALA A 99 0.09 -7.48 19.11
N THR A 100 1.35 -7.39 18.73
CA THR A 100 2.14 -8.57 18.44
C THR A 100 3.51 -8.47 19.09
N GLY A 101 4.09 -9.62 19.46
CA GLY A 101 5.52 -9.75 19.75
C GLY A 101 6.43 -9.25 18.61
N PHE A 102 5.85 -8.82 17.47
CA PHE A 102 6.53 -7.99 16.49
C PHE A 102 7.00 -6.65 17.05
N PHE A 103 6.55 -6.11 18.18
CA PHE A 103 7.20 -4.94 18.78
C PHE A 103 8.72 -5.17 18.95
N TRP A 104 9.11 -6.36 19.41
CA TRP A 104 10.52 -6.75 19.59
C TRP A 104 11.23 -7.09 18.26
N ILE A 105 10.54 -7.70 17.28
CA ILE A 105 11.10 -8.01 15.95
C ILE A 105 11.23 -6.75 15.09
N ILE A 106 10.25 -5.85 15.14
CA ILE A 106 10.22 -4.52 14.53
C ILE A 106 11.30 -3.66 15.17
N ILE A 107 11.54 -3.76 16.49
CA ILE A 107 12.68 -3.10 17.14
C ILE A 107 14.03 -3.70 16.71
N PHE A 108 14.17 -5.02 16.61
CA PHE A 108 15.43 -5.63 16.15
C PHE A 108 15.71 -5.44 14.65
N THR A 109 14.68 -5.15 13.84
CA THR A 109 14.77 -4.83 12.40
C THR A 109 14.59 -3.32 12.08
N VAL A 110 14.62 -2.46 13.13
CA VAL A 110 14.11 -1.08 13.33
C VAL A 110 14.03 -0.09 12.17
N GLY A 111 14.78 -0.25 11.08
CA GLY A 111 14.64 0.64 9.93
C GLY A 111 13.57 0.20 8.94
N LEU A 112 13.53 -1.09 8.60
CA LEU A 112 12.86 -1.53 7.37
C LEU A 112 11.34 -1.63 7.51
N ALA A 113 10.82 -2.20 8.60
CA ALA A 113 9.37 -2.32 8.79
C ALA A 113 8.68 -0.95 8.90
N MET A 114 9.32 0.01 9.57
CA MET A 114 8.81 1.39 9.66
C MET A 114 8.81 2.08 8.28
N ILE A 115 9.80 1.81 7.43
CA ILE A 115 9.82 2.28 6.04
C ILE A 115 8.60 1.76 5.26
N PHE A 116 8.21 0.49 5.46
CA PHE A 116 7.04 -0.08 4.77
C PHE A 116 5.71 0.49 5.28
N ILE A 117 5.57 0.72 6.59
CA ILE A 117 4.37 1.35 7.17
C ILE A 117 4.22 2.80 6.70
N LEU A 118 5.32 3.53 6.54
CA LEU A 118 5.31 4.91 6.06
C LEU A 118 5.29 5.02 4.53
N PHE A 119 5.41 3.92 3.81
CA PHE A 119 5.46 3.89 2.34
C PHE A 119 4.24 4.55 1.66
N PRO A 120 3.00 4.42 2.17
CA PRO A 120 1.84 5.11 1.62
C PRO A 120 1.99 6.65 1.63
N TYR A 121 2.79 7.23 2.53
CA TYR A 121 3.01 8.69 2.57
C TYR A 121 3.73 9.23 1.33
N PHE A 122 4.46 8.40 0.57
CA PHE A 122 5.05 8.84 -0.69
C PHE A 122 4.01 9.33 -1.70
N MET A 123 2.75 8.91 -1.57
CA MET A 123 1.64 9.36 -2.43
C MET A 123 1.35 10.86 -2.32
N ILE A 124 1.77 11.52 -1.22
CA ILE A 124 1.69 12.98 -1.05
C ILE A 124 2.51 13.72 -2.11
N PHE A 125 3.59 13.10 -2.61
CA PHE A 125 4.43 13.71 -3.64
C PHE A 125 3.92 13.49 -5.06
N LEU A 126 2.92 12.61 -5.24
CA LEU A 126 2.35 12.27 -6.55
C LEU A 126 1.71 13.47 -7.28
N PRO A 127 1.08 14.47 -6.60
CA PRO A 127 0.61 15.68 -7.25
C PRO A 127 1.73 16.65 -7.70
N PHE A 128 2.94 16.60 -7.12
CA PHE A 128 4.03 17.57 -7.38
C PHE A 128 4.86 17.31 -8.63
N PHE A 129 4.30 16.54 -9.55
CA PHE A 129 5.06 15.90 -10.59
C PHE A 129 5.12 16.73 -11.86
N LYS A 130 6.31 17.23 -12.22
CA LYS A 130 6.53 18.09 -13.39
C LYS A 130 5.90 17.54 -14.68
N ARG A 131 5.05 18.33 -15.32
CA ARG A 131 4.31 18.01 -16.56
C ARG A 131 5.21 17.67 -17.75
N ASN A 132 6.40 18.28 -17.84
CA ASN A 132 7.23 18.19 -19.06
C ASN A 132 8.12 16.93 -19.14
N LYS A 133 8.05 16.01 -18.17
CA LYS A 133 8.91 14.80 -18.13
C LYS A 133 8.07 13.55 -18.36
N TYR A 134 8.24 12.93 -19.54
CA TYR A 134 7.58 11.66 -19.87
C TYR A 134 7.84 10.57 -18.82
N TRP A 135 6.77 9.87 -18.47
CA TRP A 135 6.77 8.71 -17.61
C TRP A 135 6.73 7.44 -18.44
N GLY A 136 7.92 6.88 -18.67
CA GLY A 136 8.05 5.54 -19.21
C GLY A 136 7.75 4.47 -18.15
N PHE A 137 7.68 3.23 -18.62
CA PHE A 137 7.45 2.01 -17.84
C PHE A 137 8.16 1.99 -16.48
N LEU A 138 9.48 2.23 -16.47
CA LEU A 138 10.31 2.16 -15.26
C LEU A 138 9.95 3.18 -14.18
N LYS A 139 9.40 4.34 -14.55
CA LYS A 139 9.01 5.37 -13.58
C LYS A 139 7.65 5.09 -12.94
N THR A 140 6.82 4.25 -13.56
CA THR A 140 5.50 3.88 -13.05
C THR A 140 5.58 2.75 -12.02
N ILE A 141 6.58 1.86 -12.13
CA ILE A 141 6.74 0.69 -11.26
C ILE A 141 6.76 1.05 -9.76
N PRO A 142 7.60 2.01 -9.29
CA PRO A 142 7.63 2.32 -7.86
C PRO A 142 6.27 2.77 -7.32
N TRP A 143 5.49 3.50 -8.13
CA TRP A 143 4.15 3.94 -7.73
C TRP A 143 3.15 2.80 -7.68
N VAL A 144 3.23 1.86 -8.62
CA VAL A 144 2.40 0.65 -8.59
C VAL A 144 2.69 -0.15 -7.33
N ILE A 145 3.95 -0.30 -6.95
CA ILE A 145 4.36 -0.96 -5.71
C ILE A 145 3.78 -0.22 -4.50
N ILE A 146 3.91 1.12 -4.43
CA ILE A 146 3.32 1.92 -3.34
C ILE A 146 1.81 1.69 -3.25
N MET A 147 1.09 1.84 -4.35
CA MET A 147 -0.38 1.74 -4.36
C MET A 147 -0.85 0.32 -4.05
N ALA A 148 -0.18 -0.71 -4.60
CA ALA A 148 -0.51 -2.10 -4.30
C ALA A 148 -0.27 -2.43 -2.83
N GLY A 149 0.85 -1.99 -2.25
CA GLY A 149 1.13 -2.16 -0.83
C GLY A 149 0.09 -1.46 0.06
N THR A 150 -0.27 -0.23 -0.28
CA THR A 150 -1.36 0.49 0.41
C THR A 150 -2.68 -0.27 0.37
N THR A 151 -3.02 -0.90 -0.77
CA THR A 151 -4.24 -1.70 -0.92
C THR A 151 -4.17 -3.01 -0.13
N VAL A 152 -3.02 -3.66 -0.06
CA VAL A 152 -2.84 -4.86 0.80
C VAL A 152 -3.10 -4.49 2.25
N TYR A 153 -2.47 -3.42 2.76
CA TYR A 153 -2.77 -2.95 4.11
C TYR A 153 -4.25 -2.63 4.33
N ALA A 154 -4.92 -2.04 3.33
CA ALA A 154 -6.35 -1.79 3.43
C ALA A 154 -7.16 -3.08 3.58
N ILE A 155 -6.83 -4.10 2.77
CA ILE A 155 -7.49 -5.40 2.80
C ILE A 155 -7.26 -6.06 4.16
N ASP A 156 -6.03 -6.04 4.67
CA ASP A 156 -5.70 -6.62 5.97
C ASP A 156 -6.50 -5.97 7.10
N ILE A 157 -6.54 -4.63 7.11
CA ILE A 157 -7.32 -3.83 8.08
C ILE A 157 -8.81 -4.17 8.02
N MET A 158 -9.37 -4.33 6.82
CA MET A 158 -10.82 -4.53 6.63
C MET A 158 -11.26 -5.98 6.82
N LEU A 159 -10.41 -6.97 6.53
CA LEU A 159 -10.74 -8.38 6.70
C LEU A 159 -10.53 -8.86 8.14
N ASP A 160 -9.65 -8.22 8.89
CA ASP A 160 -9.43 -8.55 10.29
C ASP A 160 -10.55 -7.96 11.16
N THR A 161 -11.44 -8.84 11.62
CA THR A 161 -12.54 -8.46 12.53
C THR A 161 -12.09 -8.25 13.98
N ASN A 162 -10.82 -8.51 14.31
CA ASN A 162 -10.31 -8.28 15.65
C ASN A 162 -10.19 -6.79 15.96
N THR A 163 -10.86 -6.35 17.03
CA THR A 163 -10.85 -4.96 17.50
C THR A 163 -9.96 -4.75 18.71
N LYS A 164 -9.17 -5.75 19.12
CA LYS A 164 -8.25 -5.60 20.25
C LYS A 164 -7.07 -4.71 19.88
N ILE A 165 -6.95 -3.60 20.59
CA ILE A 165 -5.78 -2.74 20.59
C ILE A 165 -5.01 -3.05 21.86
N TYR A 166 -3.86 -3.68 21.72
CA TYR A 166 -3.05 -4.07 22.87
C TYR A 166 -2.34 -2.86 23.45
N THR A 167 -2.40 -2.74 24.77
CA THR A 167 -1.85 -1.61 25.54
C THR A 167 -0.52 -1.96 26.20
N ASP A 168 -0.13 -3.23 26.16
CA ASP A 168 1.13 -3.72 26.71
C ASP A 168 1.86 -4.63 25.72
N GLU A 169 3.17 -4.73 25.92
CA GLU A 169 4.07 -5.57 25.10
C GLU A 169 3.87 -7.07 25.35
N GLY A 170 3.17 -7.42 26.44
CA GLY A 170 2.88 -8.79 26.85
C GLY A 170 1.66 -9.40 26.13
N GLY A 171 0.91 -8.60 25.37
CA GLY A 171 -0.31 -9.06 24.70
C GLY A 171 -1.42 -9.43 25.69
N SER A 172 -1.32 -9.00 26.94
CA SER A 172 -2.25 -9.34 28.02
C SER A 172 -3.29 -8.26 28.25
N GLY A 173 -2.87 -6.99 28.19
CA GLY A 173 -3.72 -5.82 28.32
C GLY A 173 -4.18 -5.36 26.94
N TYR A 174 -5.49 -5.23 26.76
CA TYR A 174 -6.07 -4.65 25.55
C TYR A 174 -7.26 -3.76 25.87
N ILE A 175 -7.47 -2.78 25.01
CA ILE A 175 -8.72 -2.02 24.91
C ILE A 175 -9.44 -2.42 23.63
N GLU A 176 -10.77 -2.44 23.67
CA GLU A 176 -11.57 -2.68 22.48
C GLU A 176 -11.66 -1.38 21.66
N GLY A 177 -11.17 -1.44 20.44
CA GLY A 177 -11.33 -0.40 19.43
C GLY A 177 -12.68 -0.47 18.73
N SER A 178 -12.88 0.41 17.76
CA SER A 178 -14.10 0.44 16.95
C SER A 178 -13.86 -0.19 15.58
N ILE A 179 -14.64 -1.21 15.24
CA ILE A 179 -14.63 -1.83 13.90
C ILE A 179 -14.91 -0.81 12.80
N PHE A 180 -15.84 0.12 13.05
CA PHE A 180 -16.19 1.17 12.10
C PHE A 180 -15.00 2.09 11.79
N ILE A 181 -14.23 2.49 12.81
CA ILE A 181 -13.04 3.34 12.61
C ILE A 181 -11.93 2.56 11.89
N LYS A 182 -11.80 1.26 12.19
CA LYS A 182 -10.86 0.37 11.53
C LYS A 182 -11.17 0.27 10.03
N GLU A 183 -12.42 -0.07 9.69
CA GLU A 183 -12.89 -0.13 8.30
C GLU A 183 -12.76 1.21 7.57
N LEU A 184 -13.02 2.33 8.25
CA LEU A 184 -12.85 3.67 7.68
C LEU A 184 -11.38 3.93 7.29
N GLY A 185 -10.43 3.49 8.11
CA GLY A 185 -9.00 3.58 7.78
C GLY A 185 -8.59 2.67 6.62
N GLY A 186 -9.18 1.48 6.52
CA GLY A 186 -9.00 0.62 5.34
C GLY A 186 -9.58 1.25 4.08
N ALA A 187 -10.81 1.76 4.14
CA ALA A 187 -11.46 2.44 3.03
C ALA A 187 -10.69 3.69 2.57
N SER A 188 -10.08 4.45 3.51
CA SER A 188 -9.26 5.61 3.16
C SER A 188 -8.00 5.23 2.37
N TYR A 189 -7.37 4.09 2.71
CA TYR A 189 -6.27 3.53 1.93
C TYR A 189 -6.69 3.04 0.54
N ILE A 190 -7.84 2.36 0.42
CA ILE A 190 -8.38 1.99 -0.90
C ILE A 190 -8.59 3.25 -1.73
N LEU A 191 -9.22 4.28 -1.18
CA LEU A 191 -9.46 5.53 -1.90
C LEU A 191 -8.15 6.22 -2.30
N ALA A 192 -7.16 6.27 -1.41
CA ALA A 192 -5.84 6.81 -1.72
C ALA A 192 -5.19 6.05 -2.88
N SER A 193 -5.18 4.72 -2.84
CA SER A 193 -4.62 3.87 -3.90
C SER A 193 -5.25 4.17 -5.28
N LEU A 194 -6.58 4.24 -5.35
CA LEU A 194 -7.33 4.49 -6.58
C LEU A 194 -7.10 5.92 -7.11
N LEU A 195 -7.09 6.92 -6.22
CA LEU A 195 -6.73 8.30 -6.59
C LEU A 195 -5.31 8.39 -7.14
N GLY A 196 -4.37 7.66 -6.54
CA GLY A 196 -3.01 7.56 -7.04
C GLY A 196 -2.95 7.02 -8.47
N ILE A 197 -3.68 5.94 -8.74
CA ILE A 197 -3.73 5.32 -10.08
C ILE A 197 -4.31 6.31 -11.10
N ALA A 198 -5.42 6.97 -10.74
CA ALA A 198 -6.05 7.97 -11.60
C ALA A 198 -5.07 9.10 -11.96
N MET A 199 -4.31 9.62 -11.00
CA MET A 199 -3.32 10.67 -11.28
C MET A 199 -2.20 10.21 -12.20
N ILE A 200 -1.73 8.97 -12.06
CA ILE A 200 -0.70 8.40 -12.95
C ILE A 200 -1.24 8.27 -14.38
N ILE A 201 -2.48 7.80 -14.54
CA ILE A 201 -3.15 7.70 -15.84
C ILE A 201 -3.22 9.08 -16.50
N ILE A 202 -3.71 10.10 -15.78
CA ILE A 202 -3.81 11.47 -16.28
C ILE A 202 -2.42 11.98 -16.72
N LYS A 203 -1.39 11.73 -15.90
CA LYS A 203 -0.03 12.16 -16.20
C LYS A 203 0.55 11.47 -17.44
N ILE A 204 0.36 10.17 -17.60
CA ILE A 204 0.83 9.43 -18.79
C ILE A 204 0.14 9.95 -20.05
N VAL A 205 -1.17 10.18 -19.99
CA VAL A 205 -1.95 10.71 -21.12
C VAL A 205 -1.48 12.11 -21.51
N ALA A 206 -1.33 13.03 -20.54
CA ALA A 206 -0.89 14.40 -20.78
C ALA A 206 0.55 14.48 -21.34
N THR A 207 1.49 13.70 -20.79
CA THR A 207 2.90 13.72 -21.23
C THR A 207 3.13 13.15 -22.62
N LYS A 208 2.31 12.17 -23.05
CA LYS A 208 2.39 11.61 -24.41
C LYS A 208 1.98 12.66 -25.46
N HIS A 209 1.04 13.54 -25.14
CA HIS A 209 0.61 14.61 -26.02
C HIS A 209 1.69 15.68 -26.25
N THR A 210 2.37 16.13 -25.19
CA THR A 210 3.44 17.15 -25.30
C THR A 210 4.60 16.74 -26.21
N LYS A 211 4.81 15.43 -26.43
CA LYS A 211 5.84 14.91 -27.34
C LYS A 211 5.41 14.84 -28.81
N THR A 212 4.11 14.93 -29.08
CA THR A 212 3.57 14.78 -30.45
C THR A 212 3.32 16.15 -31.12
N LYS A 213 3.40 17.24 -30.34
CA LYS A 213 3.52 18.62 -30.83
C LYS A 213 4.99 18.97 -31.00
#